data_AF-A0A5B8S6M9-F1
#
_entry.id   AF-A0A5B8S6M9-F1
#
_cell.length_a   1.000
_cell.length_b   1.000
_cell.length_c   1.000
_cell.angle_alpha   90.00
_cell.angle_beta   90.00
_cell.angle_gamma   90.00
#
_symmetry.space_group_name_H-M   'P 1'
#
loop_
_entity.id
_entity.type
_entity.pdbx_description
1 polymer ?
#
loop_
_entity_poly.entity_id
_entity_poly.type
_entity_poly.pdbx_seq_one_letter_code
_entity_poly.pdbx_strand_id
1 'polypeptide(L)'
;MCSMETTAMTVPLLDRIFQIAYVTNDVARAEALFRERFGTGAFSRMDPPGGFMRISLAFAQQTMIELIEPVGDAVELYANWIAGRQDFVVRHHHFGMLVDSKAELSAIRAAHVEGGTAIAMEGEMPGALDYLYVDTTQSLGHYLEYIRLEEGGRAMFAGVEGSTFQAT
;
A
#
# COMPACT_ATOMS: atom_id res chain seq x y z
N MET A 1 -30.39 34.53 -6.95
CA MET A 1 -30.03 33.52 -5.92
C MET A 1 -29.08 32.55 -6.59
N CYS A 2 -27.81 32.58 -6.22
CA CYS A 2 -26.81 31.66 -6.75
C CYS A 2 -26.96 30.35 -5.97
N SER A 3 -27.42 29.28 -6.61
CA SER A 3 -27.40 27.95 -6.00
C SER A 3 -25.95 27.54 -5.80
N MET A 4 -25.51 27.44 -4.56
CA MET A 4 -24.32 26.67 -4.23
C MET A 4 -24.69 25.19 -4.40
N GLU A 5 -24.25 24.56 -5.49
CA GLU A 5 -24.20 23.12 -5.56
C GLU A 5 -23.39 22.62 -4.36
N THR A 6 -24.03 21.85 -3.49
CA THR A 6 -23.34 21.16 -2.41
C THR A 6 -22.53 20.06 -3.08
N THR A 7 -21.22 20.26 -3.23
CA THR A 7 -20.30 19.21 -3.67
C THR A 7 -20.49 18.05 -2.70
N ALA A 8 -20.99 16.91 -3.19
CA ALA A 8 -21.12 15.72 -2.36
C ALA A 8 -19.71 15.41 -1.81
N MET A 9 -19.57 15.39 -0.48
CA MET A 9 -18.30 15.02 0.15
C MET A 9 -17.94 13.62 -0.34
N THR A 10 -16.74 13.48 -0.90
CA THR A 10 -16.23 12.18 -1.32
C THR A 10 -15.98 11.37 -0.06
N VAL A 11 -16.73 10.28 0.13
CA VAL A 11 -16.49 9.37 1.26
C VAL A 11 -15.22 8.58 0.95
N PRO A 12 -14.24 8.52 1.85
CA PRO A 12 -13.06 7.70 1.64
C PRO A 12 -13.42 6.24 1.40
N LEU A 13 -12.93 5.70 0.28
CA LEU A 13 -13.29 4.36 -0.19
C LEU A 13 -12.59 3.28 0.65
N LEU A 14 -13.27 2.14 0.82
CA LEU A 14 -12.73 0.89 1.40
C LEU A 14 -13.06 -0.35 0.54
N ASP A 15 -13.78 -0.19 -0.56
CA ASP A 15 -14.30 -1.27 -1.40
C ASP A 15 -13.37 -1.70 -2.54
N ARG A 16 -12.25 -0.99 -2.75
CA ARG A 16 -11.28 -1.24 -3.83
C ARG A 16 -9.93 -1.74 -3.33
N ILE A 17 -9.93 -2.47 -2.21
CA ILE A 17 -8.73 -3.11 -1.67
C ILE A 17 -8.24 -4.16 -2.67
N PHE A 18 -7.00 -4.00 -3.13
CA PHE A 18 -6.33 -4.98 -3.99
C PHE A 18 -5.05 -5.52 -3.34
N GLN A 19 -4.49 -4.80 -2.37
CA GLN A 19 -3.22 -5.12 -1.72
C GLN A 19 -3.37 -5.16 -0.19
N ILE A 20 -2.70 -6.12 0.42
CA ILE A 20 -2.49 -6.19 1.88
C ILE A 20 -0.99 -6.20 2.12
N ALA A 21 -0.48 -5.17 2.80
CA ALA A 21 0.93 -5.05 3.10
C ALA A 21 1.25 -5.38 4.55
N TYR A 22 2.38 -6.07 4.74
CA TYR A 22 2.94 -6.39 6.03
C TYR A 22 4.38 -5.90 6.10
N VAL A 23 4.73 -5.32 7.25
CA VAL A 23 6.12 -5.01 7.59
C VAL A 23 6.71 -6.17 8.39
N THR A 24 7.94 -6.56 8.05
CA THR A 24 8.70 -7.65 8.67
C THR A 24 10.15 -7.23 8.92
N ASN A 25 10.81 -7.86 9.90
CA ASN A 25 12.26 -7.70 10.10
C ASN A 25 13.11 -8.71 9.30
N ASP A 26 12.48 -9.63 8.57
CA ASP A 26 13.13 -10.61 7.71
C ASP A 26 12.17 -10.99 6.58
N VAL A 27 12.39 -10.46 5.37
CA VAL A 27 11.50 -10.70 4.22
C VAL A 27 11.57 -12.15 3.77
N ALA A 28 12.75 -12.78 3.78
CA ALA A 28 12.91 -14.15 3.30
C ALA A 28 12.18 -15.15 4.20
N ARG A 29 12.25 -14.95 5.53
CA ARG A 29 11.51 -15.75 6.48
C ARG A 29 10.00 -15.49 6.41
N ALA A 30 9.58 -14.26 6.13
CA ALA A 30 8.17 -13.94 5.91
C ALA A 30 7.62 -14.57 4.62
N GLU A 31 8.36 -14.56 3.52
CA GLU A 31 7.98 -15.24 2.27
C GLU A 31 7.72 -16.74 2.51
N ALA A 32 8.63 -17.42 3.22
CA ALA A 32 8.48 -18.83 3.57
C ALA A 32 7.22 -19.05 4.43
N LEU A 33 7.04 -18.24 5.48
CA LEU A 33 5.85 -18.28 6.32
C LEU A 33 4.55 -18.15 5.51
N PHE A 34 4.47 -17.17 4.61
CA PHE A 34 3.25 -16.90 3.83
C PHE A 34 2.93 -18.00 2.83
N ARG A 35 3.95 -18.53 2.16
CA ARG A 35 3.78 -19.66 1.24
C ARG A 35 3.32 -20.92 1.98
N GLU A 36 3.96 -21.25 3.09
CA GLU A 36 3.72 -22.52 3.81
C GLU A 36 2.42 -22.50 4.61
N ARG A 37 2.07 -21.37 5.24
CA ARG A 37 0.96 -21.30 6.19
C ARG A 37 -0.27 -20.57 5.69
N PHE A 38 -0.12 -19.70 4.69
CA PHE A 38 -1.22 -18.86 4.19
C PHE A 38 -1.52 -19.07 2.70
N GLY A 39 -0.79 -19.96 2.02
CA GLY A 39 -1.09 -20.37 0.65
C GLY A 39 -0.95 -19.25 -0.37
N THR A 40 0.00 -18.34 -0.17
CA THR A 40 0.34 -17.33 -1.19
C THR A 40 1.03 -17.97 -2.40
N GLY A 41 0.99 -17.30 -3.55
CA GLY A 41 1.80 -17.65 -4.72
C GLY A 41 3.30 -17.46 -4.50
N ALA A 42 4.07 -17.59 -5.58
CA ALA A 42 5.49 -17.29 -5.57
C ALA A 42 5.71 -15.78 -5.38
N PHE A 43 6.76 -15.45 -4.62
CA PHE A 43 7.14 -14.08 -4.35
C PHE A 43 8.16 -13.57 -5.38
N SER A 44 7.90 -12.39 -5.91
CA SER A 44 8.82 -11.62 -6.74
C SER A 44 9.43 -10.49 -5.91
N ARG A 45 10.75 -10.55 -5.71
CA ARG A 45 11.49 -9.53 -4.97
C ARG A 45 11.77 -8.32 -5.84
N MET A 46 11.63 -7.15 -5.22
CA MET A 46 11.96 -5.87 -5.80
C MET A 46 12.80 -5.08 -4.79
N ASP A 47 13.88 -4.49 -5.26
CA ASP A 47 14.71 -3.59 -4.47
C ASP A 47 14.45 -2.17 -4.98
N PRO A 48 13.63 -1.36 -4.28
CA PRO A 48 13.36 -0.01 -4.70
C PRO A 48 14.65 0.84 -4.72
N PRO A 49 14.71 1.84 -5.62
CA PRO A 49 15.80 2.81 -5.62
C PRO A 49 15.95 3.47 -4.23
N GLY A 50 17.19 3.62 -3.78
CA GLY A 50 17.51 4.23 -2.48
C GLY A 50 17.91 3.22 -1.39
N GLY A 51 17.63 1.93 -1.58
CA GLY A 51 18.21 0.86 -0.75
C GLY A 51 17.82 0.90 0.73
N PHE A 52 16.70 1.55 1.05
CA PHE A 52 16.18 1.71 2.42
C PHE A 52 15.04 0.72 2.76
N MET A 53 14.63 -0.11 1.79
CA MET A 53 13.67 -1.18 2.01
C MET A 53 13.89 -2.32 1.01
N ARG A 54 13.43 -3.52 1.36
CA ARG A 54 13.24 -4.65 0.45
C ARG A 54 11.76 -4.92 0.34
N ILE A 55 11.28 -5.13 -0.88
CA ILE A 55 9.87 -5.44 -1.14
C ILE A 55 9.77 -6.82 -1.77
N SER A 56 8.76 -7.58 -1.35
CA SER A 56 8.43 -8.86 -1.98
C SER A 56 6.94 -8.95 -2.22
N LEU A 57 6.55 -9.19 -3.46
CA LEU A 57 5.15 -9.24 -3.89
C LEU A 57 4.76 -10.65 -4.30
N ALA A 58 3.60 -11.11 -3.85
CA ALA A 58 2.96 -12.32 -4.34
C ALA A 58 1.47 -12.09 -4.53
N PHE A 59 0.84 -12.79 -5.47
CA PHE A 59 -0.61 -12.84 -5.56
C PHE A 59 -1.15 -14.09 -4.85
N ALA A 60 -2.14 -13.88 -3.99
CA ALA A 60 -3.00 -14.91 -3.45
C ALA A 60 -4.37 -14.77 -4.14
N GLN A 61 -4.51 -15.42 -5.30
CA GLN A 61 -5.63 -15.19 -6.21
C GLN A 61 -5.75 -13.71 -6.60
N GLN A 62 -6.82 -13.03 -6.18
CA GLN A 62 -7.11 -11.64 -6.54
C GLN A 62 -6.42 -10.61 -5.65
N THR A 63 -5.78 -11.05 -4.56
CA THR A 63 -5.19 -10.15 -3.57
C THR A 63 -3.67 -10.19 -3.69
N MET A 64 -3.06 -9.01 -3.84
CA MET A 64 -1.62 -8.86 -3.75
C MET A 64 -1.22 -8.81 -2.28
N ILE A 65 -0.27 -9.67 -1.91
CA ILE A 65 0.41 -9.64 -0.61
C ILE A 65 1.74 -8.94 -0.83
N GLU A 66 1.95 -7.85 -0.10
CA GLU A 66 3.21 -7.13 -0.06
C GLU A 66 3.92 -7.38 1.27
N LEU A 67 5.18 -7.78 1.20
CA LEU A 67 6.08 -7.89 2.34
C LEU A 67 7.16 -6.82 2.24
N ILE A 68 7.26 -6.00 3.28
CA ILE A 68 8.20 -4.89 3.36
C ILE A 68 9.18 -5.15 4.50
N GLU A 69 10.47 -5.18 4.19
CA GLU A 69 11.53 -5.15 5.18
C GLU A 69 12.23 -3.79 5.13
N PRO A 70 12.02 -2.90 6.12
CA PRO A 70 12.79 -1.66 6.22
C PRO A 70 14.24 -1.99 6.55
N VAL A 71 15.19 -1.38 5.85
CA VAL A 71 16.64 -1.56 6.05
C VAL A 71 17.33 -0.21 6.20
N GLY A 72 18.38 -0.15 7.03
CA GLY A 72 19.13 1.09 7.26
C GLY A 72 18.25 2.23 7.79
N ASP A 73 18.41 3.43 7.23
CA ASP A 73 17.63 4.64 7.56
C ASP A 73 16.27 4.64 6.85
N ALA A 74 15.56 3.52 6.95
CA ALA A 74 14.23 3.38 6.39
C ALA A 74 13.27 4.42 6.94
N VAL A 75 12.28 4.80 6.11
CA VAL A 75 11.29 5.79 6.51
C VAL A 75 10.53 5.30 7.75
N GLU A 76 10.36 6.20 8.71
CA GLU A 76 9.73 5.93 10.01
C GLU A 76 8.37 5.25 9.89
N LEU A 77 7.62 5.54 8.81
CA LEU A 77 6.35 4.91 8.46
C LEU A 77 6.43 3.38 8.58
N TYR A 78 7.50 2.77 8.06
CA TYR A 78 7.71 1.32 8.10
C TYR A 78 8.53 0.90 9.33
N ALA A 79 9.64 1.62 9.60
CA ALA A 79 10.59 1.21 10.63
C ALA A 79 9.97 1.18 12.04
N ASN A 80 9.13 2.16 12.37
CA ASN A 80 8.47 2.22 13.68
C ASN A 80 7.49 1.07 13.90
N TRP A 81 6.96 0.48 12.82
CA TRP A 81 6.01 -0.62 12.90
C TRP A 81 6.59 -1.87 13.56
N ILE A 82 7.90 -2.07 13.46
CA ILE A 82 8.65 -3.20 14.01
C ILE A 82 9.78 -2.78 14.97
N ALA A 83 9.83 -1.51 15.37
CA ALA A 83 10.87 -0.99 16.24
C ALA A 83 10.94 -1.73 17.59
N GLY A 84 12.16 -2.00 18.05
CA GLY A 84 12.44 -2.64 19.34
C GLY A 84 12.13 -4.13 19.42
N ARG A 85 11.75 -4.78 18.30
CA ARG A 85 11.49 -6.23 18.28
C ARG A 85 12.80 -6.99 18.07
N GLN A 86 13.09 -7.90 18.99
CA GLN A 86 14.26 -8.80 18.89
C GLN A 86 13.92 -10.12 18.20
N ASP A 87 12.68 -10.58 18.33
CA ASP A 87 12.18 -11.77 17.66
C ASP A 87 11.74 -11.47 16.22
N PHE A 88 11.63 -12.53 15.42
CA PHE A 88 11.00 -12.43 14.10
C PHE A 88 9.55 -11.97 14.22
N VAL A 89 9.19 -10.94 13.44
CA VAL A 89 7.85 -10.35 13.45
C VAL A 89 7.37 -10.08 12.04
N VAL A 90 6.07 -10.28 11.84
CA VAL A 90 5.33 -9.78 10.68
C VAL A 90 4.12 -9.02 11.22
N ARG A 91 3.88 -7.81 10.73
CA ARG A 91 2.79 -6.93 11.22
C ARG A 91 2.04 -6.33 10.05
N HIS A 92 0.71 -6.46 10.07
CA HIS A 92 -0.16 -5.81 9.09
C HIS A 92 0.06 -4.31 9.15
N HIS A 93 0.35 -3.68 8.01
CA HIS A 93 0.78 -2.30 7.93
C HIS A 93 -0.27 -1.43 7.23
N HIS A 94 -0.73 -1.83 6.04
CA HIS A 94 -1.78 -1.10 5.33
C HIS A 94 -2.59 -2.00 4.40
N PHE A 95 -3.79 -1.51 4.07
CA PHE A 95 -4.49 -1.90 2.85
C PHE A 95 -4.18 -0.91 1.74
N GLY A 96 -3.92 -1.42 0.54
CA GLY A 96 -3.77 -0.63 -0.68
C GLY A 96 -5.06 -0.67 -1.49
N MET A 97 -5.59 0.51 -1.82
CA MET A 97 -6.80 0.69 -2.61
C MET A 97 -6.51 1.39 -3.93
N LEU A 98 -7.08 0.89 -5.02
CA LEU A 98 -6.99 1.55 -6.33
C LEU A 98 -7.93 2.75 -6.41
N VAL A 99 -7.42 3.83 -7.01
CA VAL A 99 -8.22 4.98 -7.45
C VAL A 99 -7.97 5.23 -8.94
N ASP A 100 -8.99 5.78 -9.61
CA ASP A 100 -9.03 5.86 -11.08
C ASP A 100 -8.35 7.12 -11.60
N SER A 101 -8.28 8.20 -10.81
CA SER A 101 -7.80 9.49 -11.29
C SER A 101 -7.12 10.34 -10.22
N LYS A 102 -6.31 11.32 -10.67
CA LYS A 102 -5.69 12.32 -9.78
C LYS A 102 -6.75 13.15 -9.05
N ALA A 103 -7.87 13.43 -9.72
CA ALA A 103 -8.99 14.17 -9.15
C ALA A 103 -9.64 13.38 -8.00
N GLU A 104 -9.85 12.08 -8.19
CA GLU A 104 -10.38 11.20 -7.13
C GLU A 104 -9.41 11.09 -5.95
N LEU A 105 -8.11 10.87 -6.20
CA LEU A 105 -7.09 10.84 -5.15
C LEU A 105 -7.08 12.16 -4.34
N SER A 106 -7.16 13.30 -5.03
CA SER A 106 -7.22 14.62 -4.40
C SER A 106 -8.48 14.82 -3.56
N ALA A 107 -9.63 14.32 -4.03
CA ALA A 107 -10.89 14.40 -3.30
C ALA A 107 -10.88 13.52 -2.04
N ILE A 108 -10.32 12.31 -2.13
CA ILE A 108 -10.13 11.41 -0.97
C ILE A 108 -9.19 12.05 0.06
N ARG A 109 -8.07 12.63 -0.39
CA ARG A 109 -7.17 13.38 0.47
C ARG A 109 -7.88 14.51 1.22
N ALA A 110 -8.65 15.33 0.49
CA ALA A 110 -9.40 16.43 1.08
C ALA A 110 -10.40 15.93 2.13
N ALA A 111 -11.14 14.86 1.84
CA ALA A 111 -12.10 14.27 2.77
C ALA A 111 -11.46 13.76 4.07
N HIS A 112 -10.29 13.13 3.99
CA HIS A 112 -9.55 12.71 5.19
C HIS A 112 -9.07 13.89 6.03
N VAL A 113 -8.53 14.94 5.38
CA VAL A 113 -8.09 16.16 6.06
C VAL A 113 -9.27 16.88 6.71
N GLU A 114 -10.39 17.04 6.02
CA GLU A 114 -11.62 17.63 6.55
C GLU A 114 -12.19 16.81 7.71
N GLY A 115 -12.06 15.49 7.64
CA GLY A 115 -12.41 14.56 8.72
C GLY A 115 -11.42 14.51 9.88
N GLY A 116 -10.32 15.28 9.83
CA GLY A 116 -9.30 15.34 10.88
C GLY A 116 -8.34 14.15 10.91
N THR A 117 -8.29 13.35 9.85
CA THR A 117 -7.34 12.23 9.73
C THR A 117 -6.03 12.72 9.11
N ALA A 118 -4.90 12.36 9.73
CA ALA A 118 -3.59 12.83 9.27
C ALA A 118 -3.16 12.13 7.98
N ILE A 119 -2.53 12.88 7.07
CA ILE A 119 -1.82 12.32 5.93
C ILE A 119 -0.42 11.94 6.41
N ALA A 120 -0.12 10.64 6.42
CA ALA A 120 1.15 10.13 6.92
C ALA A 120 2.27 10.30 5.90
N MET A 121 1.94 10.13 4.61
CA MET A 121 2.87 10.31 3.50
C MET A 121 2.08 10.46 2.19
N GLU A 122 2.61 11.22 1.23
CA GLU A 122 2.08 11.27 -0.12
C GLU A 122 3.21 11.53 -1.11
N GLY A 123 2.99 11.14 -2.37
CA GLY A 123 3.97 11.38 -3.41
C GLY A 123 3.47 10.98 -4.80
N GLU A 124 4.20 11.48 -5.80
CA GLU A 124 4.02 11.11 -7.19
C GLU A 124 5.30 10.43 -7.69
N MET A 125 5.14 9.33 -8.40
CA MET A 125 6.19 8.63 -9.13
C MET A 125 5.81 8.65 -10.62
N PRO A 126 6.25 9.67 -11.37
CA PRO A 126 5.84 9.86 -12.76
C PRO A 126 6.04 8.60 -13.62
N GLY A 127 5.02 8.20 -14.38
CA GLY A 127 5.02 6.98 -15.18
C GLY A 127 4.70 5.70 -14.41
N ALA A 128 4.70 5.73 -13.07
CA ALA A 128 4.45 4.57 -12.22
C ALA A 128 3.13 4.69 -11.46
N LEU A 129 3.07 5.57 -10.45
CA LEU A 129 1.90 5.73 -9.60
C LEU A 129 1.93 7.04 -8.81
N ASP A 130 0.77 7.47 -8.32
CA ASP A 130 0.67 8.39 -7.18
C ASP A 130 0.17 7.60 -5.97
N TYR A 131 0.64 7.96 -4.78
CA TYR A 131 0.26 7.31 -3.54
C TYR A 131 -0.11 8.32 -2.45
N LEU A 132 -1.04 7.90 -1.59
CA LEU A 132 -1.50 8.66 -0.43
C LEU A 132 -1.68 7.71 0.75
N TYR A 133 -0.82 7.85 1.75
CA TYR A 133 -0.94 7.18 3.05
C TYR A 133 -1.70 8.04 4.04
N VAL A 134 -2.70 7.43 4.67
CA VAL A 134 -3.54 8.05 5.67
C VAL A 134 -3.37 7.31 6.99
N ASP A 135 -3.12 8.06 8.07
CA ASP A 135 -2.96 7.51 9.42
C ASP A 135 -4.32 7.21 10.04
N THR A 136 -4.80 6.00 9.78
CA THR A 136 -5.97 5.41 10.43
C THR A 136 -5.60 4.47 11.57
N THR A 137 -4.37 4.53 12.08
CA THR A 137 -3.87 3.52 13.03
C THR A 137 -4.61 3.56 14.37
N GLN A 138 -5.05 4.74 14.82
CA GLN A 138 -5.83 4.88 16.05
C GLN A 138 -7.24 4.28 15.94
N SER A 139 -7.86 4.32 14.75
CA SER A 139 -9.25 3.88 14.56
C SER A 139 -9.35 2.46 14.00
N LEU A 140 -8.44 2.07 13.10
CA LEU A 140 -8.46 0.79 12.37
C LEU A 140 -7.28 -0.12 12.70
N GLY A 141 -6.25 0.40 13.37
CA GLY A 141 -5.04 -0.37 13.72
C GLY A 141 -4.03 -0.54 12.58
N HIS A 142 -4.24 0.10 11.43
CA HIS A 142 -3.35 0.09 10.26
C HIS A 142 -3.49 1.40 9.48
N TYR A 143 -2.60 1.65 8.52
CA TYR A 143 -2.73 2.74 7.56
C TYR A 143 -3.68 2.36 6.42
N LEU A 144 -4.18 3.35 5.69
CA LEU A 144 -4.77 3.16 4.36
C LEU A 144 -3.85 3.79 3.33
N GLU A 145 -3.61 3.10 2.23
CA GLU A 145 -2.91 3.63 1.06
C GLU A 145 -3.88 3.71 -0.12
N TYR A 146 -4.00 4.89 -0.73
CA TYR A 146 -4.73 5.09 -1.98
C TYR A 146 -3.73 5.24 -3.12
N ILE A 147 -3.89 4.44 -4.17
CA ILE A 147 -2.92 4.32 -5.25
C ILE A 147 -3.60 4.60 -6.58
N ARG A 148 -3.11 5.63 -7.28
CA ARG A 148 -3.46 5.85 -8.68
C ARG A 148 -2.34 5.27 -9.54
N LEU A 149 -2.62 4.17 -10.23
CA LEU A 149 -1.63 3.57 -11.13
C LEU A 149 -1.60 4.28 -12.49
N GLU A 150 -0.39 4.52 -12.98
CA GLU A 150 -0.10 4.77 -14.39
C GLU A 150 0.27 3.47 -15.10
N GLU A 151 0.56 3.56 -16.39
CA GLU A 151 0.88 2.40 -17.24
C GLU A 151 2.09 1.62 -16.71
N GLY A 152 3.16 2.31 -16.30
CA GLY A 152 4.36 1.65 -15.78
C GLY A 152 4.13 0.92 -14.46
N GLY A 153 3.30 1.48 -13.56
CA GLY A 153 2.93 0.81 -12.32
C GLY A 153 2.05 -0.42 -12.57
N ARG A 154 1.08 -0.32 -13.48
CA ARG A 154 0.29 -1.47 -13.93
C ARG A 154 1.16 -2.56 -14.55
N ALA A 155 2.11 -2.18 -15.40
CA ALA A 155 3.04 -3.12 -16.03
C ALA A 155 3.95 -3.81 -15.00
N MET A 156 4.43 -3.07 -14.00
CA MET A 156 5.20 -3.63 -12.88
C MET A 156 4.39 -4.72 -12.16
N PHE A 157 3.16 -4.41 -11.75
CA PHE A 157 2.31 -5.38 -11.06
C PHE A 157 1.89 -6.54 -11.96
N ALA A 158 1.67 -6.32 -13.26
CA ALA A 158 1.39 -7.39 -14.22
C ALA A 158 2.55 -8.38 -14.37
N GLY A 159 3.78 -7.94 -14.11
CA GLY A 159 4.99 -8.78 -14.13
C GLY A 159 5.12 -9.73 -12.93
N VAL A 160 4.33 -9.56 -11.88
CA VAL A 160 4.34 -10.47 -10.71
C VAL A 160 3.60 -11.76 -11.06
N GLU A 161 4.14 -12.90 -10.64
CA GLU A 161 3.50 -14.21 -10.87
C GLU A 161 2.10 -14.26 -10.22
N GLY A 162 1.12 -14.74 -10.99
CA GLY A 162 -0.28 -14.84 -10.54
C GLY A 162 -1.04 -13.49 -10.53
N SER A 163 -0.44 -12.43 -11.05
CA SER A 163 -1.04 -11.09 -11.06
C SER A 163 -2.35 -11.01 -11.83
N THR A 164 -3.31 -10.30 -11.24
CA THR A 164 -4.58 -9.94 -11.89
C THR A 164 -4.49 -8.70 -12.77
N PHE A 165 -3.31 -8.06 -12.86
CA PHE A 165 -3.09 -6.90 -13.72
C PHE A 165 -2.65 -7.28 -15.15
N GLN A 166 -2.49 -8.58 -15.43
CA GLN A 166 -2.22 -9.07 -16.77
C GLN A 166 -3.42 -8.78 -17.69
N ALA A 167 -3.14 -8.26 -18.89
CA ALA A 167 -4.18 -8.04 -19.87
C ALA A 167 -4.83 -9.38 -20.24
N THR A 168 -6.15 -9.47 -20.08
CA THR A 168 -6.98 -10.53 -20.67
C THR A 168 -6.96 -10.46 -22.18
#